data_AF-X0VYG6-F1
#
_entry.id   AF-X0VYG6-F1
#
_cell.length_a   1.000
_cell.length_b   1.000
_cell.length_c   1.000
_cell.angle_alpha   90.00
_cell.angle_beta   90.00
_cell.angle_gamma   90.00
#
_symmetry.space_group_name_H-M   'P 1'
#
loop_
_entity.id
_entity.type
_entity.pdbx_description
1 polymer ?
#
loop_
_entity_poly.entity_id
_entity_poly.type
_entity_poly.pdbx_seq_one_letter_code
_entity_poly.pdbx_strand_id
1 'polypeptide(L)'
;TTRAQLERGQRITEVLKQPQYVPMNVEKEVSILYAAINGYLDDVPVDKVMAFEGAFHRFMETSHPEIGQRIDVDKQISDETEEALKQAINEFKQQVPY
;
A
#
# COMPACT_ATOMS: atom_id res chain seq x y z
N THR A 1 -12.63 -0.39 -19.14
CA THR A 1 -12.29 1.00 -18.74
C THR A 1 -13.57 1.83 -18.68
N THR A 2 -13.58 2.94 -17.94
CA THR A 2 -14.73 3.48 -17.17
C THR A 2 -15.03 2.69 -15.88
N ARG A 3 -15.49 1.44 -15.95
CA ARG A 3 -15.83 0.66 -14.73
C ARG A 3 -14.62 0.39 -13.81
N ALA A 4 -13.52 -0.11 -14.38
CA ALA A 4 -12.29 -0.39 -13.63
C ALA A 4 -11.68 0.86 -12.96
N GLN A 5 -11.81 2.03 -13.59
CA GLN A 5 -11.34 3.29 -13.02
C GLN A 5 -12.20 3.73 -11.84
N LEU A 6 -13.53 3.55 -11.93
CA LEU A 6 -14.45 3.81 -10.81
C LEU A 6 -14.16 2.86 -9.64
N GLU A 7 -13.99 1.57 -9.91
CA GLU A 7 -13.69 0.55 -8.91
C GLU A 7 -12.33 0.81 -8.21
N ARG A 8 -11.31 1.27 -8.95
CA ARG A 8 -10.04 1.69 -8.35
C ARG A 8 -10.19 2.97 -7.54
N GLY A 9 -10.93 3.95 -8.05
CA GLY A 9 -11.20 5.21 -7.35
C GLY A 9 -11.88 5.00 -5.99
N GLN A 10 -12.76 4.01 -5.88
CA GLN A 10 -13.36 3.61 -4.60
C GLN A 10 -12.30 3.14 -3.60
N ARG A 11 -11.37 2.27 -4.01
CA ARG A 11 -10.30 1.76 -3.13
C ARG A 11 -9.32 2.84 -2.71
N ILE A 12 -8.93 3.72 -3.63
CA ILE A 12 -8.10 4.89 -3.31
C ILE A 12 -8.82 5.76 -2.28
N THR A 13 -10.13 5.99 -2.45
CA THR A 13 -10.92 6.77 -1.48
C THR A 13 -10.94 6.09 -0.11
N GLU A 14 -11.06 4.76 -0.03
CA GLU A 14 -10.99 4.03 1.24
C GLU A 14 -9.60 4.14 1.90
N VAL A 15 -8.51 4.01 1.15
CA VAL A 15 -7.13 4.19 1.67
C VAL A 15 -6.92 5.59 2.24
N LEU A 16 -7.54 6.61 1.62
CA LEU A 16 -7.46 7.99 2.11
C LEU A 16 -8.31 8.26 3.37
N LYS A 17 -9.17 7.32 3.80
CA LYS A 17 -9.93 7.45 5.05
C LYS A 17 -9.02 7.14 6.24
N GLN A 18 -8.27 8.14 6.69
CA GLN A 18 -7.50 8.01 7.91
C GLN A 18 -8.42 8.08 9.15
N PRO A 19 -8.30 7.15 10.12
CA PRO A 19 -8.92 7.30 11.42
C PRO A 19 -8.33 8.53 12.12
N GLN A 20 -9.20 9.31 12.75
CA GLN A 20 -8.81 10.55 13.43
C GLN A 20 -7.76 10.25 14.53
N TYR A 21 -6.73 11.08 14.63
CA TYR A 21 -5.64 11.00 15.63
C TYR A 21 -4.61 9.87 15.45
N VAL A 22 -4.52 9.26 14.27
CA VAL A 22 -3.43 8.34 13.94
C VAL A 22 -2.45 9.04 12.98
N PRO A 23 -1.38 9.69 13.48
CA PRO A 23 -0.33 10.17 12.60
C PRO A 23 0.31 8.96 11.90
N MET A 24 0.17 8.89 10.58
CA MET A 24 0.81 7.89 9.76
C MET A 24 2.18 8.41 9.33
N ASN A 25 3.21 7.58 9.47
CA ASN A 25 4.53 7.93 8.95
C ASN A 25 4.50 7.99 7.41
N VAL A 26 5.32 8.87 6.84
CA VAL A 26 5.34 9.16 5.40
C VAL A 26 5.61 7.89 4.58
N GLU A 27 6.52 7.03 5.03
CA GLU A 27 6.88 5.81 4.32
C GLU A 27 5.71 4.81 4.21
N LYS A 28 4.83 4.77 5.21
CA LYS A 28 3.63 3.93 5.18
C LYS A 28 2.62 4.48 4.20
N GLU A 29 2.38 5.80 4.27
CA GLU A 29 1.48 6.51 3.35
C GLU A 29 1.90 6.29 1.89
N VAL A 30 3.18 6.49 1.60
CA VAL A 30 3.76 6.31 0.27
C VAL A 30 3.58 4.88 -0.21
N SER A 31 3.85 3.88 0.66
CA SER A 31 3.76 2.47 0.30
C SER A 31 2.33 2.04 -0.04
N ILE A 32 1.33 2.41 0.76
CA ILE A 32 -0.07 2.04 0.52
C ILE A 32 -0.66 2.79 -0.68
N LEU A 33 -0.33 4.07 -0.86
CA LEU A 33 -0.76 4.85 -2.02
C LEU A 33 -0.16 4.29 -3.31
N TYR A 34 1.12 3.92 -3.29
CA TYR A 34 1.75 3.25 -4.42
C TYR A 34 1.00 1.98 -4.80
N ALA A 35 0.66 1.14 -3.82
CA ALA A 35 -0.11 -0.08 -4.06
C ALA A 35 -1.50 0.23 -4.68
N ALA A 36 -2.21 1.23 -4.15
CA ALA A 36 -3.55 1.60 -4.62
C ALA A 36 -3.55 2.19 -6.05
N ILE A 37 -2.62 3.10 -6.35
CA ILE A 37 -2.53 3.78 -7.65
C ILE A 37 -2.16 2.79 -8.75
N ASN A 38 -1.25 1.86 -8.46
CA ASN A 38 -0.78 0.85 -9.41
C ASN A 38 -1.73 -0.36 -9.54
N GLY A 39 -2.85 -0.38 -8.81
CA GLY A 39 -3.89 -1.41 -8.96
C GLY A 39 -3.64 -2.70 -8.18
N TYR A 40 -2.70 -2.71 -7.25
CA TYR A 40 -2.46 -3.89 -6.40
C TYR A 40 -3.62 -4.18 -5.44
N LEU A 41 -4.54 -3.22 -5.28
CA LEU A 41 -5.76 -3.37 -4.47
C LEU A 41 -7.00 -3.73 -5.32
N ASP A 42 -6.87 -3.86 -6.65
CA ASP A 42 -8.03 -4.01 -7.55
C ASP A 42 -8.86 -5.31 -7.28
N ASP A 43 -8.24 -6.35 -6.72
CA ASP A 43 -8.86 -7.61 -6.26
C ASP A 43 -9.34 -7.57 -4.82
N VAL A 44 -8.88 -6.61 -4.02
CA VAL A 44 -9.31 -6.42 -2.63
C VAL A 44 -10.75 -5.89 -2.61
N PRO A 45 -11.68 -6.54 -1.87
CA PRO A 45 -13.01 -5.99 -1.64
C PRO A 45 -12.95 -4.64 -0.92
N VAL A 46 -13.80 -3.69 -1.31
CA VAL A 46 -13.78 -2.30 -0.78
C VAL A 46 -13.91 -2.26 0.75
N ASP A 47 -14.75 -3.12 1.33
CA ASP A 47 -14.96 -3.25 2.78
C ASP A 47 -13.77 -3.89 3.53
N LYS A 48 -12.81 -4.46 2.80
CA LYS A 48 -11.58 -5.08 3.33
C LYS A 48 -10.34 -4.22 3.15
N VAL A 49 -10.43 -3.07 2.47
CA VAL A 49 -9.27 -2.20 2.19
C VAL A 49 -8.56 -1.77 3.47
N MET A 50 -9.28 -1.32 4.51
CA MET A 50 -8.66 -0.94 5.79
C MET A 50 -7.95 -2.12 6.49
N ALA A 51 -8.51 -3.33 6.37
CA ALA A 51 -7.90 -4.52 6.96
C ALA A 51 -6.63 -4.93 6.18
N PHE A 52 -6.67 -4.84 4.84
CA PHE A 52 -5.51 -5.01 3.97
C PHE A 52 -4.41 -4.01 4.32
N GLU A 53 -4.73 -2.72 4.40
CA GLU A 53 -3.78 -1.66 4.74
C GLU A 53 -3.09 -1.92 6.09
N GLY A 54 -3.86 -2.23 7.13
CA GLY A 54 -3.29 -2.52 8.45
C GLY A 54 -2.38 -3.76 8.45
N ALA A 55 -2.74 -4.80 7.70
CA ALA A 55 -1.91 -5.99 7.55
C ALA A 55 -0.66 -5.73 6.71
N PHE A 56 -0.79 -4.95 5.63
CA PHE A 56 0.30 -4.56 4.76
C PHE A 56 1.34 -3.72 5.50
N HIS A 57 0.91 -2.72 6.28
CA HIS A 57 1.81 -1.92 7.11
C HIS A 57 2.60 -2.79 8.09
N ARG A 58 1.93 -3.73 8.78
CA ARG A 58 2.64 -4.66 9.68
C ARG A 58 3.65 -5.53 8.94
N PHE A 59 3.28 -6.09 7.79
CA PHE A 59 4.18 -6.90 6.98
C PHE A 59 5.41 -6.10 6.53
N MET A 60 5.21 -4.87 6.03
CA MET A 60 6.32 -4.01 5.63
C MET A 60 7.25 -3.70 6.80
N GLU A 61 6.71 -3.41 7.99
CA GLU A 61 7.52 -3.14 9.19
C GLU A 61 8.30 -4.37 9.68
N THR A 62 7.74 -5.57 9.55
CA THR A 62 8.38 -6.79 10.08
C THR A 62 9.31 -7.46 9.09
N SER A 63 8.95 -7.47 7.81
CA SER A 63 9.64 -8.24 6.76
C SER A 63 10.56 -7.38 5.92
N HIS A 64 10.19 -6.12 5.69
CA HIS A 64 10.92 -5.20 4.81
C HIS A 64 11.11 -3.79 5.41
N PRO A 65 11.58 -3.65 6.67
CA PRO A 65 11.75 -2.34 7.30
C PRO A 65 12.72 -1.44 6.51
N GLU A 66 13.66 -2.02 5.77
CA GLU A 66 14.62 -1.31 4.93
C GLU A 66 13.96 -0.50 3.81
N ILE A 67 12.82 -0.95 3.26
CA ILE A 67 12.11 -0.23 2.20
C ILE A 67 11.53 1.07 2.79
N GLY A 68 10.89 0.98 3.96
CA GLY A 68 10.35 2.15 4.65
C GLY A 68 11.44 3.15 5.03
N GLN A 69 12.59 2.68 5.52
CA GLN A 69 13.74 3.53 5.85
C GLN A 69 14.30 4.25 4.63
N ARG A 70 14.44 3.56 3.49
CA ARG A 70 14.90 4.20 2.23
C ARG A 70 13.94 5.29 1.78
N ILE A 71 12.63 5.02 1.80
CA ILE A 71 11.61 6.03 1.46
C ILE A 71 11.69 7.24 2.39
N ASP A 72 11.85 7.02 3.70
CA ASP A 72 11.95 8.10 4.67
C ASP A 72 13.25 8.92 4.54
N VAL A 73 14.38 8.29 4.21
CA VAL A 73 15.67 9.00 4.04
C VAL A 73 15.75 9.70 2.69
N ASP A 74 15.46 9.00 1.60
CA ASP A 74 15.64 9.51 0.25
C ASP A 74 14.53 10.48 -0.15
N LYS A 75 13.38 10.44 0.54
CA LYS A 75 12.16 11.21 0.23
C LYS A 75 11.67 11.04 -1.21
N GLN A 76 12.09 9.96 -1.87
CA GLN A 76 11.72 9.56 -3.22
C GLN A 76 11.74 8.04 -3.31
N ILE A 77 10.99 7.49 -4.27
CA ILE A 77 11.09 6.07 -4.63
C ILE A 77 12.08 5.97 -5.79
N SER A 78 13.31 5.53 -5.50
CA SER A 78 14.28 5.18 -6.56
C SER A 78 13.87 3.89 -7.27
N ASP A 79 14.34 3.66 -8.50
CA ASP A 79 14.03 2.43 -9.26
C ASP A 79 14.32 1.16 -8.45
N GLU A 80 15.42 1.12 -7.69
CA GLU A 80 15.76 -0.01 -6.81
C GLU A 80 14.73 -0.20 -5.69
N THR A 81 14.31 0.89 -5.04
CA THR A 81 13.31 0.86 -3.97
C THR A 81 11.93 0.50 -4.52
N GLU A 82 11.61 0.95 -5.73
CA GLU A 82 10.37 0.61 -6.42
C GLU A 82 10.31 -0.89 -6.71
N GLU A 83 11.38 -1.47 -7.26
CA GLU A 83 11.42 -2.91 -7.54
C GLU A 83 11.34 -3.75 -6.26
N ALA A 84 12.02 -3.33 -5.19
CA ALA A 84 11.89 -3.97 -3.88
C ALA A 84 10.46 -3.88 -3.34
N LEU A 85 9.82 -2.70 -3.46
CA LEU A 85 8.44 -2.49 -3.02
C LEU A 85 7.45 -3.35 -3.81
N LYS A 86 7.62 -3.46 -5.14
CA LYS A 86 6.81 -4.35 -5.99
C LYS A 86 6.92 -5.81 -5.55
N GLN A 87 8.14 -6.28 -5.26
CA GLN A 87 8.39 -7.64 -4.79
C GLN A 87 7.71 -7.87 -3.44
N ALA A 88 7.88 -6.96 -2.49
CA ALA A 88 7.26 -7.03 -1.17
C ALA A 88 5.72 -7.04 -1.25
N ILE A 89 5.11 -6.20 -2.10
CA ILE A 89 3.66 -6.20 -2.31
C ILE A 89 3.20 -7.56 -2.87
N ASN A 90 3.89 -8.09 -3.88
CA ASN A 90 3.53 -9.38 -4.46
C ASN A 90 3.67 -10.53 -3.46
N GLU A 91 4.72 -10.52 -2.64
CA GLU A 91 4.92 -11.48 -1.56
C GLU A 91 3.77 -11.41 -0.55
N PHE A 92 3.44 -10.20 -0.07
CA PHE A 92 2.33 -9.99 0.85
C PHE A 92 1.01 -10.52 0.27
N LYS A 93 0.72 -10.23 -1.00
CA LYS A 93 -0.50 -10.68 -1.66
C LYS A 93 -0.62 -12.20 -1.76
N GLN A 94 0.48 -12.94 -1.80
CA GLN A 94 0.44 -14.42 -1.76
C GLN A 94 -0.01 -14.95 -0.39
N GLN A 95 0.13 -14.16 0.67
CA GLN A 95 -0.27 -14.53 2.04
C GLN A 95 -1.72 -14.12 2.36
N VAL A 96 -2.32 -13.26 1.53
CA VAL A 96 -3.65 -12.69 1.74
C VAL A 96 -4.67 -13.44 0.86
N PRO A 97 -5.87 -13.77 1.37
CA PRO A 97 -6.78 -14.70 0.68
C PRO A 97 -7.66 -14.06 -0.42
N TYR A 98 -7.35 -12.85 -0.88
CA TYR A 98 -8.15 -12.10 -1.86
C TYR A 98 -7.28 -11.41 -2.90
#